data_AF-A0A931Y2T3-F1
#
_entry.id   AF-A0A931Y2T3-F1
#
_cell.length_a   1.000
_cell.length_b   1.000
_cell.length_c   1.000
_cell.angle_alpha   90.00
_cell.angle_beta   90.00
_cell.angle_gamma   90.00
#
_symmetry.space_group_name_H-M   'P 1'
#
loop_
_entity.id
_entity.type
_entity.pdbx_description
1 polymer ?
#
loop_
_entity_poly.entity_id
_entity_poly.type
_entity_poly.pdbx_seq_one_letter_code
_entity_poly.pdbx_strand_id
1 'polypeptide(L)'
;MNARRLLAAAAILVAAAALGVRSAPAGSSVLPRARGATHGTEISATTGPVAAEPPPGATVARDEAHLRQLIDEGPAEIWLEARTYRTSLLVRRALSLRGRKGATLEGPGQGTVLSVRANDVVIDNLVVRGSGKNFVSEDAAVRARGERVTIRHLFVDGTLFGVTLEACAACVVEDSHVRGADVAEVLRGDGIKLWEAHDSVVRRNYVERVRDIVVWYSRKARLEHNVVRGSRYGTHFMYAHDSAVRESTLLDNVVGVFVMYSARLSVEDNVLAGARGAAGMGLGFKESDGVSVSGNTIVANTTGLFLDRSPLDPTKHVVVRDNGIRLNQVAIALHGDANGVSFLANDLVNNASLIDITGGGDAMKLEFAGNHFSEYVGYDLDRDGAGDVPFTHARLSSELASDHPQIAFVHGTVAMTLLDVVARTFPLLSPRRILVDGRPAMRPLRSTK
;
A
#
# COMPACT_ATOMS: atom_id res chain seq x y z
N MET A 1 -50.24 -16.19 10.02
CA MET A 1 -50.08 -15.43 8.76
C MET A 1 -48.67 -15.69 8.23
N ASN A 2 -48.52 -16.44 7.13
CA ASN A 2 -47.22 -17.01 6.73
C ASN A 2 -46.18 -15.95 6.34
N ALA A 3 -44.96 -16.06 6.89
CA ALA A 3 -43.82 -15.15 6.65
C ALA A 3 -43.51 -14.90 5.16
N ARG A 4 -43.77 -15.89 4.30
CA ARG A 4 -43.65 -15.76 2.82
C ARG A 4 -44.59 -14.71 2.21
N ARG A 5 -45.77 -14.45 2.80
CA ARG A 5 -46.72 -13.44 2.30
C ARG A 5 -46.34 -12.02 2.73
N LEU A 6 -45.63 -11.85 3.85
CA LEU A 6 -45.11 -10.56 4.31
C LEU A 6 -43.88 -10.11 3.49
N LEU A 7 -42.96 -11.04 3.18
CA LEU A 7 -41.83 -10.79 2.28
C LEU A 7 -42.28 -10.43 0.85
N ALA A 8 -43.33 -11.08 0.34
CA ALA A 8 -43.92 -10.73 -0.95
C ALA A 8 -44.55 -9.33 -0.95
N ALA A 9 -45.21 -8.93 0.14
CA ALA A 9 -45.81 -7.59 0.27
C ALA A 9 -44.74 -6.48 0.38
N ALA A 10 -43.63 -6.74 1.08
CA ALA A 10 -42.49 -5.81 1.16
C ALA A 10 -41.77 -5.65 -0.18
N ALA A 11 -41.60 -6.73 -0.95
CA ALA A 11 -41.01 -6.68 -2.29
C ALA A 11 -41.85 -5.88 -3.30
N ILE A 12 -43.18 -5.93 -3.19
CA ILE A 12 -44.10 -5.15 -4.04
C ILE A 12 -44.02 -3.65 -3.71
N LEU A 13 -43.79 -3.27 -2.45
CA LEU A 13 -43.60 -1.87 -2.06
C LEU A 13 -42.29 -1.28 -2.60
N VAL A 14 -41.21 -2.08 -2.63
CA VAL A 14 -39.90 -1.67 -3.16
C VAL A 14 -39.93 -1.50 -4.68
N ALA A 15 -40.67 -2.35 -5.40
CA ALA A 15 -40.84 -2.23 -6.85
C ALA A 15 -41.63 -0.97 -7.26
N ALA A 16 -42.60 -0.53 -6.44
CA ALA A 16 -43.39 0.67 -6.71
C ALA A 16 -42.57 1.97 -6.52
N ALA A 17 -41.58 1.99 -5.62
CA ALA A 17 -40.70 3.14 -5.40
C ALA A 17 -39.63 3.32 -6.50
N ALA A 18 -39.23 2.23 -7.17
CA ALA A 18 -38.22 2.25 -8.23
C ALA A 18 -38.73 2.83 -9.56
N LEU A 19 -40.05 2.87 -9.79
CA LEU A 19 -40.67 3.33 -11.04
C LEU A 19 -40.89 4.85 -11.13
N GLY A 20 -40.53 5.62 -10.10
CA GLY A 20 -40.89 7.05 -9.99
C GLY A 20 -39.78 8.08 -10.19
N VAL A 21 -38.51 7.70 -10.39
CA VAL A 21 -37.39 8.66 -10.34
C VAL A 21 -36.93 9.06 -11.75
N ARG A 22 -37.27 10.28 -12.17
CA ARG A 22 -36.64 10.95 -13.33
C ARG A 22 -35.25 11.44 -12.96
N SER A 23 -34.29 11.24 -13.86
CA SER A 23 -32.89 11.66 -13.72
C SER A 23 -32.72 13.18 -13.83
N ALA A 24 -31.94 13.75 -12.91
CA ALA A 24 -31.39 15.11 -12.99
C ALA A 24 -29.88 15.02 -13.34
N PRO A 25 -29.31 15.99 -14.08
CA PRO A 25 -27.96 15.87 -14.61
C PRO A 25 -26.89 16.10 -13.55
N ALA A 26 -25.76 15.41 -13.73
CA ALA A 26 -24.62 15.40 -12.83
C ALA A 26 -23.93 16.78 -12.76
N GLY A 27 -23.99 17.42 -11.58
CA GLY A 27 -23.13 18.55 -11.23
C GLY A 27 -21.75 18.05 -10.79
N SER A 28 -20.69 18.59 -11.40
CA SER A 28 -19.30 18.35 -11.05
C SER A 28 -19.02 18.77 -9.60
N SER A 29 -18.76 17.82 -8.70
CA SER A 29 -18.27 18.11 -7.36
C SER A 29 -16.75 18.14 -7.37
N VAL A 30 -16.20 19.32 -7.09
CA VAL A 30 -14.76 19.54 -6.86
C VAL A 30 -14.42 18.94 -5.50
N LEU A 31 -13.65 17.85 -5.49
CA LEU A 31 -13.10 17.27 -4.26
C LEU A 31 -12.10 18.24 -3.62
N PRO A 32 -12.15 18.44 -2.29
CA PRO A 32 -11.18 19.28 -1.60
C PRO A 32 -9.79 18.64 -1.66
N ARG A 33 -8.77 19.46 -1.98
CA ARG A 33 -7.35 19.05 -1.97
C ARG A 33 -6.95 18.59 -0.56
N ALA A 34 -6.75 17.30 -0.38
CA ALA A 34 -6.16 16.74 0.83
C ALA A 34 -4.70 17.21 0.98
N ARG A 35 -4.31 17.63 2.18
CA ARG A 35 -2.94 18.05 2.51
C ARG A 35 -1.89 16.94 2.30
N GLY A 36 -2.27 15.68 2.14
CA GLY A 36 -1.37 14.61 1.71
C GLY A 36 -0.78 14.79 0.30
N ALA A 37 -1.42 15.60 -0.55
CA ALA A 37 -0.90 15.90 -1.89
C ALA A 37 0.38 16.77 -1.86
N THR A 38 0.63 17.56 -0.81
CA THR A 38 1.83 18.41 -0.75
C THR A 38 3.09 17.57 -0.51
N HIS A 39 3.01 16.53 0.32
CA HIS A 39 4.17 15.66 0.62
C HIS A 39 4.63 14.81 -0.58
N GLY A 40 3.69 14.28 -1.36
CA GLY A 40 4.01 13.56 -2.60
C GLY A 40 4.65 14.45 -3.68
N THR A 41 4.27 15.73 -3.72
CA THR A 41 4.82 16.70 -4.69
C THR A 41 6.21 17.19 -4.26
N GLU A 42 6.45 17.35 -2.96
CA GLU A 42 7.76 17.71 -2.40
C GLU A 42 8.80 16.60 -2.61
N ILE A 43 8.46 15.34 -2.28
CA ILE A 43 9.40 14.22 -2.44
C ILE A 43 9.73 13.97 -3.92
N SER A 44 8.75 14.03 -4.82
CA SER A 44 9.01 13.93 -6.27
C SER A 44 9.99 14.99 -6.77
N ALA A 45 9.93 16.21 -6.24
CA ALA A 45 10.83 17.31 -6.63
C ALA A 45 12.26 17.17 -6.05
N THR A 46 12.44 16.41 -4.97
CA THR A 46 13.73 16.28 -4.26
C THR A 46 14.45 14.96 -4.51
N THR A 47 13.81 13.98 -5.15
CA THR A 47 14.41 12.67 -5.45
C THR A 47 15.16 12.63 -6.78
N GLY A 48 16.17 11.77 -6.87
CA GLY A 48 16.98 11.57 -8.08
C GLY A 48 18.23 12.44 -8.09
N PRO A 49 18.85 12.63 -9.28
CA PRO A 49 20.13 13.31 -9.37
C PRO A 49 20.12 14.79 -8.92
N VAL A 50 21.03 15.11 -8.01
CA VAL A 50 21.26 16.42 -7.41
C VAL A 50 22.52 17.09 -7.98
N ALA A 51 22.65 18.41 -7.76
CA ALA A 51 23.88 19.12 -8.11
C ALA A 51 25.03 18.59 -7.25
N ALA A 52 26.06 18.05 -7.88
CA ALA A 52 27.27 17.54 -7.24
C ALA A 52 28.46 17.74 -8.18
N GLU A 53 29.58 18.16 -7.62
CA GLU A 53 30.81 18.45 -8.34
C GLU A 53 31.95 17.56 -7.82
N PRO A 54 32.81 17.03 -8.71
CA PRO A 54 33.97 16.27 -8.30
C PRO A 54 34.94 17.15 -7.48
N PRO A 55 35.52 16.64 -6.38
CA PRO A 55 36.54 17.37 -5.66
C PRO A 55 37.80 17.58 -6.53
N PRO A 56 38.63 18.60 -6.24
CA PRO A 56 39.90 18.79 -6.95
C PRO A 56 40.76 17.51 -6.90
N GLY A 57 41.22 17.06 -8.06
CA GLY A 57 42.02 15.84 -8.20
C GLY A 57 41.21 14.53 -8.24
N ALA A 58 39.88 14.59 -8.25
CA ALA A 58 39.06 13.40 -8.45
C ALA A 58 39.35 12.72 -9.81
N THR A 59 39.23 11.39 -9.82
CA THR A 59 39.36 10.63 -11.07
C THR A 59 38.04 10.65 -11.82
N VAL A 60 38.03 11.31 -12.98
CA VAL A 60 36.83 11.49 -13.81
C VAL A 60 36.93 10.64 -15.08
N ALA A 61 35.89 9.85 -15.34
CA ALA A 61 35.78 9.01 -16.53
C ALA A 61 35.60 9.87 -17.79
N ARG A 62 36.48 9.66 -18.78
CA ARG A 62 36.54 10.46 -20.02
C ARG A 62 35.54 9.97 -21.08
N ASP A 63 35.39 8.66 -21.15
CA ASP A 63 34.56 7.92 -22.11
C ASP A 63 34.21 6.54 -21.51
N GLU A 64 33.45 5.73 -22.26
CA GLU A 64 33.01 4.40 -21.84
C GLU A 64 34.16 3.40 -21.65
N ALA A 65 35.22 3.48 -22.45
CA ALA A 65 36.36 2.58 -22.35
C ALA A 65 37.17 2.89 -21.09
N HIS A 66 37.44 4.17 -20.84
CA HIS A 66 38.08 4.64 -19.62
C HIS A 66 37.23 4.33 -18.38
N LEU A 67 35.90 4.48 -18.45
CA LEU A 67 35.01 4.13 -17.35
C LEU A 67 35.12 2.64 -16.97
N ARG A 68 35.12 1.74 -17.96
CA ARG A 68 35.28 0.29 -17.72
C ARG A 68 36.64 -0.01 -17.09
N GLN A 69 37.71 0.57 -17.64
CA GLN A 69 39.06 0.43 -17.08
C GLN A 69 39.13 0.90 -15.62
N LEU A 70 38.54 2.06 -15.30
CA LEU A 70 38.51 2.59 -13.95
C LEU A 70 37.72 1.68 -13.00
N ILE A 71 36.60 1.12 -13.44
CA ILE A 71 35.81 0.19 -12.63
C ILE A 71 36.61 -1.09 -12.33
N ASP A 72 37.35 -1.62 -13.30
CA ASP A 72 38.11 -2.85 -13.13
C ASP A 72 39.37 -2.65 -12.27
N GLU A 73 40.16 -1.58 -12.52
CA GLU A 73 41.52 -1.42 -11.98
C GLU A 73 41.81 -0.04 -11.37
N GLY A 74 40.86 0.88 -11.42
CA GLY A 74 41.03 2.26 -10.99
C GLY A 74 40.92 2.50 -9.47
N PRO A 75 40.83 3.77 -9.06
CA PRO A 75 40.71 4.15 -7.65
C PRO A 75 39.37 3.73 -7.05
N ALA A 76 39.25 3.86 -5.73
CA ALA A 76 38.02 3.58 -5.00
C ALA A 76 36.91 4.60 -5.28
N GLU A 77 37.20 5.80 -5.79
CA GLU A 77 36.20 6.82 -6.12
C GLU A 77 36.35 7.24 -7.58
N ILE A 78 35.25 7.11 -8.33
CA ILE A 78 35.18 7.37 -9.77
C ILE A 78 34.02 8.33 -10.02
N TRP A 79 34.32 9.41 -10.74
CA TRP A 79 33.35 10.41 -11.12
C TRP A 79 32.98 10.33 -12.61
N LEU A 80 31.71 10.57 -12.93
CA LEU A 80 31.20 10.64 -14.29
C LEU A 80 30.83 12.09 -14.63
N GLU A 81 31.24 12.52 -15.81
CA GLU A 81 30.82 13.80 -16.37
C GLU A 81 29.33 13.78 -16.74
N ALA A 82 28.74 14.97 -16.88
CA ALA A 82 27.34 15.15 -17.27
C ALA A 82 27.13 14.82 -18.76
N ARG A 83 27.27 13.53 -19.11
CA ARG A 83 27.12 12.99 -20.46
C ARG A 83 26.48 11.60 -20.42
N THR A 84 26.09 11.12 -21.60
CA THR A 84 25.66 9.73 -21.78
C THR A 84 26.86 8.81 -22.02
N TYR A 85 26.93 7.74 -21.24
CA TYR A 85 27.83 6.61 -21.39
C TYR A 85 27.02 5.42 -21.90
N ARG A 86 27.25 4.99 -23.14
CA ARG A 86 26.51 3.88 -23.77
C ARG A 86 27.16 2.55 -23.45
N THR A 87 26.80 1.97 -22.32
CA THR A 87 27.44 0.76 -21.82
C THR A 87 26.57 0.05 -20.79
N SER A 88 26.76 -1.27 -20.69
CA SER A 88 26.48 -2.01 -19.47
C SER A 88 27.75 -2.12 -18.63
N LEU A 89 27.62 -2.09 -17.30
CA LEU A 89 28.73 -2.09 -16.36
C LEU A 89 28.59 -3.23 -15.37
N LEU A 90 29.73 -3.77 -14.94
CA LEU A 90 29.81 -4.80 -13.90
C LEU A 90 30.87 -4.41 -12.88
N VAL A 91 30.43 -4.04 -11.68
CA VAL A 91 31.29 -3.68 -10.55
C VAL A 91 31.57 -4.93 -9.72
N ARG A 92 32.84 -5.34 -9.63
CA ARG A 92 33.30 -6.54 -8.88
C ARG A 92 34.19 -6.24 -7.68
N ARG A 93 34.39 -4.96 -7.36
CA ARG A 93 35.19 -4.49 -6.22
C ARG A 93 34.49 -3.35 -5.50
N ALA A 94 34.88 -3.11 -4.26
CA ALA A 94 34.44 -1.95 -3.51
C ALA A 94 34.88 -0.66 -4.22
N LEU A 95 33.91 0.21 -4.52
CA LEU A 95 34.12 1.53 -5.10
C LEU A 95 32.89 2.43 -4.93
N SER A 96 33.10 3.73 -5.09
CA SER A 96 32.07 4.74 -5.25
C SER A 96 32.03 5.20 -6.71
N LEU A 97 30.89 4.99 -7.36
CA LEU A 97 30.58 5.49 -8.70
C LEU A 97 29.63 6.67 -8.56
N ARG A 98 30.13 7.89 -8.82
CA ARG A 98 29.40 9.14 -8.61
C ARG A 98 29.22 9.89 -9.93
N GLY A 99 28.04 10.42 -10.19
CA GLY A 99 27.81 11.30 -11.34
C GLY A 99 27.80 12.78 -10.97
N ARG A 100 28.16 13.64 -11.93
CA ARG A 100 27.60 15.00 -11.98
C ARG A 100 26.11 14.91 -12.35
N LYS A 101 25.30 15.92 -12.00
CA LYS A 101 23.90 15.98 -12.41
C LYS A 101 23.78 15.86 -13.93
N GLY A 102 23.12 14.81 -14.42
CA GLY A 102 22.98 14.50 -15.85
C GLY A 102 23.89 13.39 -16.38
N ALA A 103 24.81 12.87 -15.57
CA ALA A 103 25.57 11.66 -15.90
C ALA A 103 24.62 10.48 -16.11
N THR A 104 24.63 9.92 -17.32
CA THR A 104 23.65 8.91 -17.75
C THR A 104 24.33 7.62 -18.17
N LEU A 105 23.94 6.49 -17.58
CA LEU A 105 24.24 5.15 -18.08
C LEU A 105 23.10 4.69 -18.98
N GLU A 106 23.40 4.53 -20.27
CA GLU A 106 22.44 4.04 -21.26
C GLU A 106 22.84 2.62 -21.69
N GLY A 107 22.06 1.64 -21.25
CA GLY A 107 22.24 0.25 -21.66
C GLY A 107 21.85 0.01 -23.12
N PRO A 108 22.26 -1.12 -23.70
CA PRO A 108 22.04 -1.45 -25.11
C PRO A 108 20.61 -1.93 -25.42
N GLY A 109 19.66 -1.83 -24.49
CA GLY A 109 18.32 -2.41 -24.62
C GLY A 109 18.32 -3.93 -24.41
N GLN A 110 19.36 -4.49 -23.80
CA GLN A 110 19.51 -5.91 -23.48
C GLN A 110 20.17 -6.06 -22.11
N GLY A 111 19.67 -7.00 -21.30
CA GLY A 111 20.26 -7.29 -20.00
C GLY A 111 20.13 -6.15 -18.98
N THR A 112 20.83 -6.31 -17.86
CA THR A 112 20.93 -5.28 -16.82
C THR A 112 21.93 -4.19 -17.22
N VAL A 113 21.64 -2.93 -16.92
CA VAL A 113 22.54 -1.80 -17.25
C VAL A 113 23.72 -1.75 -16.29
N LEU A 114 23.49 -1.75 -14.97
CA LEU A 114 24.54 -1.76 -13.95
C LEU A 114 24.40 -2.96 -13.03
N SER A 115 25.37 -3.87 -13.08
CA SER A 115 25.45 -5.01 -12.16
C SER A 115 26.52 -4.76 -11.10
N VAL A 116 26.18 -4.94 -9.83
CA VAL A 116 27.10 -4.84 -8.70
C VAL A 116 27.22 -6.21 -8.04
N ARG A 117 28.45 -6.70 -7.89
CA ARG A 117 28.81 -7.97 -7.25
C ARG A 117 30.00 -7.77 -6.33
N ALA A 118 29.82 -6.92 -5.33
CA ALA A 118 30.83 -6.55 -4.36
C ALA A 118 30.19 -5.92 -3.12
N ASN A 119 30.94 -5.93 -2.02
CA ASN A 119 30.57 -5.23 -0.80
C ASN A 119 31.04 -3.77 -0.87
N ASP A 120 30.45 -2.93 -0.02
CA ASP A 120 30.92 -1.56 0.22
C ASP A 120 30.95 -0.71 -1.07
N VAL A 121 29.95 -0.88 -1.92
CA VAL A 121 29.78 -0.14 -3.17
C VAL A 121 28.80 1.01 -2.99
N VAL A 122 29.15 2.18 -3.50
CA VAL A 122 28.26 3.34 -3.57
C VAL A 122 27.95 3.66 -5.02
N ILE A 123 26.68 3.66 -5.39
CA ILE A 123 26.18 4.16 -6.67
C ILE A 123 25.39 5.43 -6.38
N ASP A 124 25.84 6.56 -6.92
CA ASP A 124 25.33 7.87 -6.51
C ASP A 124 25.17 8.82 -7.70
N ASN A 125 24.05 9.52 -7.73
CA ASN A 125 23.82 10.67 -8.61
C ASN A 125 23.86 10.34 -10.11
N LEU A 126 23.18 9.28 -10.53
CA LEU A 126 23.17 8.80 -11.92
C LEU A 126 21.76 8.72 -12.48
N VAL A 127 21.65 8.91 -13.80
CA VAL A 127 20.49 8.46 -14.58
C VAL A 127 20.80 7.10 -15.17
N VAL A 128 19.88 6.14 -15.08
CA VAL A 128 20.06 4.79 -15.65
C VAL A 128 18.84 4.42 -16.48
N ARG A 129 19.08 4.04 -17.73
CA ARG A 129 18.04 3.67 -18.70
C ARG A 129 18.52 2.64 -19.71
N GLY A 130 17.60 2.12 -20.52
CA GLY A 130 17.95 1.21 -21.62
C GLY A 130 18.28 -0.21 -21.17
N SER A 131 17.63 -0.70 -20.11
CA SER A 131 17.66 -2.13 -19.77
C SER A 131 17.03 -2.96 -20.89
N GLY A 132 17.26 -4.27 -20.87
CA GLY A 132 16.46 -5.20 -21.64
C GLY A 132 15.03 -5.34 -21.11
N LYS A 133 14.27 -6.23 -21.75
CA LYS A 133 12.83 -6.47 -21.51
C LYS A 133 12.52 -7.92 -21.15
N ASN A 134 13.52 -8.70 -20.75
CA ASN A 134 13.35 -10.10 -20.44
C ASN A 134 12.93 -10.30 -18.97
N PHE A 135 11.76 -10.91 -18.77
CA PHE A 135 11.23 -11.25 -17.45
C PHE A 135 11.95 -12.42 -16.77
N VAL A 136 12.58 -13.31 -17.54
CA VAL A 136 13.28 -14.49 -17.02
C VAL A 136 14.61 -14.07 -16.40
N SER A 137 15.38 -13.23 -17.08
CA SER A 137 16.66 -12.70 -16.57
C SER A 137 16.51 -11.47 -15.67
N GLU A 138 15.27 -10.97 -15.53
CA GLU A 138 14.90 -9.75 -14.81
C GLU A 138 15.80 -8.57 -15.18
N ASP A 139 15.75 -8.18 -16.45
CA ASP A 139 16.61 -7.12 -16.98
C ASP A 139 16.34 -5.76 -16.29
N ALA A 140 17.23 -5.40 -15.37
CA ALA A 140 17.07 -4.23 -14.50
C ALA A 140 17.92 -3.00 -14.89
N ALA A 141 17.59 -1.84 -14.32
CA ALA A 141 18.49 -0.68 -14.34
C ALA A 141 19.74 -0.98 -13.49
N VAL A 142 19.52 -1.36 -12.23
CA VAL A 142 20.60 -1.72 -11.31
C VAL A 142 20.26 -3.04 -10.64
N ARG A 143 21.19 -4.00 -10.68
CA ARG A 143 21.13 -5.23 -9.89
C ARG A 143 22.34 -5.31 -8.99
N ALA A 144 22.13 -5.41 -7.69
CA ALA A 144 23.20 -5.43 -6.70
C ALA A 144 23.13 -6.67 -5.81
N ARG A 145 24.30 -7.27 -5.60
CA ARG A 145 24.56 -8.37 -4.68
C ARG A 145 25.82 -8.11 -3.87
N GLY A 146 25.74 -8.33 -2.56
CA GLY A 146 26.83 -8.07 -1.62
C GLY A 146 26.33 -7.49 -0.29
N GLU A 147 27.23 -6.84 0.45
CA GLU A 147 26.91 -6.21 1.73
C GLU A 147 27.18 -4.70 1.68
N ARG A 148 26.37 -3.93 2.40
CA ARG A 148 26.57 -2.47 2.57
C ARG A 148 26.64 -1.72 1.23
N VAL A 149 25.89 -2.18 0.23
CA VAL A 149 25.72 -1.46 -1.04
C VAL A 149 24.75 -0.31 -0.82
N THR A 150 25.16 0.90 -1.20
CA THR A 150 24.33 2.10 -1.13
C THR A 150 24.02 2.59 -2.54
N ILE A 151 22.74 2.68 -2.88
CA ILE A 151 22.24 3.23 -4.15
C ILE A 151 21.43 4.47 -3.80
N ARG A 152 21.89 5.64 -4.24
CA ARG A 152 21.23 6.91 -3.88
C ARG A 152 21.24 7.95 -4.99
N HIS A 153 20.32 8.90 -4.92
CA HIS A 153 20.14 9.95 -5.95
C HIS A 153 20.08 9.38 -7.37
N LEU A 154 19.50 8.20 -7.52
CA LEU A 154 19.36 7.52 -8.81
C LEU A 154 18.08 7.99 -9.48
N PHE A 155 18.13 8.23 -10.79
CA PHE A 155 16.92 8.30 -11.61
C PHE A 155 16.89 7.11 -12.56
N VAL A 156 15.96 6.18 -12.32
CA VAL A 156 15.69 5.07 -13.23
C VAL A 156 14.61 5.49 -14.20
N ASP A 157 14.96 5.52 -15.49
CA ASP A 157 14.08 6.00 -16.54
C ASP A 157 13.63 4.86 -17.46
N GLY A 158 12.43 4.32 -17.17
CA GLY A 158 11.68 3.50 -18.12
C GLY A 158 12.24 2.08 -18.31
N THR A 159 12.88 1.51 -17.29
CA THR A 159 13.37 0.13 -17.33
C THR A 159 12.28 -0.87 -16.95
N LEU A 160 12.45 -2.15 -17.35
CA LEU A 160 11.50 -3.20 -16.99
C LEU A 160 11.53 -3.48 -15.49
N PHE A 161 12.72 -3.74 -14.95
CA PHE A 161 12.99 -3.79 -13.52
C PHE A 161 13.84 -2.58 -13.13
N GLY A 162 13.55 -1.96 -11.99
CA GLY A 162 14.30 -0.77 -11.54
C GLY A 162 15.58 -1.15 -10.82
N VAL A 163 15.51 -1.21 -9.49
CA VAL A 163 16.61 -1.58 -8.60
C VAL A 163 16.32 -2.92 -7.95
N THR A 164 17.17 -3.91 -8.21
CA THR A 164 17.09 -5.23 -7.58
C THR A 164 18.25 -5.43 -6.62
N LEU A 165 17.94 -5.59 -5.33
CA LEU A 165 18.85 -6.10 -4.31
C LEU A 165 18.65 -7.62 -4.21
N GLU A 166 19.66 -8.38 -4.62
CA GLU A 166 19.63 -9.84 -4.63
C GLU A 166 20.72 -10.38 -3.71
N ALA A 167 20.36 -11.17 -2.70
CA ALA A 167 21.28 -11.67 -1.69
C ALA A 167 22.13 -10.54 -1.09
N CYS A 168 21.46 -9.48 -0.62
CA CYS A 168 22.08 -8.25 -0.14
C CYS A 168 21.91 -8.09 1.38
N ALA A 169 22.97 -7.76 2.12
CA ALA A 169 22.86 -7.50 3.57
C ALA A 169 23.21 -6.06 3.92
N ALA A 170 22.38 -5.42 4.75
CA ALA A 170 22.56 -4.03 5.18
C ALA A 170 22.69 -3.05 4.00
N CYS A 171 21.96 -3.29 2.92
CA CYS A 171 21.98 -2.46 1.72
C CYS A 171 20.94 -1.34 1.80
N VAL A 172 21.20 -0.22 1.13
CA VAL A 172 20.36 0.98 1.19
C VAL A 172 20.00 1.45 -0.22
N VAL A 173 18.71 1.67 -0.46
CA VAL A 173 18.21 2.41 -1.63
C VAL A 173 17.51 3.67 -1.13
N GLU A 174 18.06 4.84 -1.45
CA GLU A 174 17.51 6.10 -0.92
C GLU A 174 17.51 7.28 -1.89
N ASP A 175 16.64 8.25 -1.61
CA ASP A 175 16.60 9.55 -2.31
C ASP A 175 16.53 9.41 -3.84
N SER A 176 15.93 8.33 -4.33
CA SER A 176 15.95 7.95 -5.75
C SER A 176 14.54 7.99 -6.36
N HIS A 177 14.49 8.32 -7.65
CA HIS A 177 13.27 8.28 -8.46
C HIS A 177 13.29 7.06 -9.35
N VAL A 178 12.36 6.13 -9.15
CA VAL A 178 12.21 4.94 -9.98
C VAL A 178 10.93 5.01 -10.80
N ARG A 179 11.08 5.13 -12.12
CA ARG A 179 9.97 5.19 -13.06
C ARG A 179 9.96 3.93 -13.94
N GLY A 180 8.88 3.15 -13.87
CA GLY A 180 8.74 1.95 -14.68
C GLY A 180 8.57 2.24 -16.18
N ALA A 181 8.78 1.20 -16.99
CA ALA A 181 8.55 1.24 -18.44
C ALA A 181 7.11 1.64 -18.80
N ASP A 182 6.96 2.34 -19.93
CA ASP A 182 5.66 2.77 -20.44
C ASP A 182 4.92 1.62 -21.14
N VAL A 183 4.43 0.69 -20.32
CA VAL A 183 3.71 -0.52 -20.75
C VAL A 183 2.43 -0.69 -19.94
N ALA A 184 1.53 -1.53 -20.46
CA ALA A 184 0.32 -1.93 -19.75
C ALA A 184 0.66 -2.47 -18.35
N GLU A 185 -0.20 -2.23 -17.37
CA GLU A 185 0.04 -2.55 -15.95
C GLU A 185 0.52 -3.99 -15.73
N VAL A 186 -0.11 -4.95 -16.41
CA VAL A 186 0.22 -6.39 -16.31
C VAL A 186 1.59 -6.77 -16.87
N LEU A 187 2.20 -5.88 -17.67
CA LEU A 187 3.52 -6.06 -18.29
C LEU A 187 4.62 -5.25 -17.59
N ARG A 188 4.33 -4.60 -16.45
CA ARG A 188 5.36 -3.90 -15.68
C ARG A 188 6.20 -4.90 -14.89
N GLY A 189 7.48 -4.60 -14.71
CA GLY A 189 8.35 -5.28 -13.76
C GLY A 189 8.46 -4.51 -12.44
N ASP A 190 9.18 -5.07 -11.49
CA ASP A 190 9.31 -4.48 -10.14
C ASP A 190 10.17 -3.22 -10.18
N GLY A 191 9.73 -2.19 -9.44
CA GLY A 191 10.47 -0.94 -9.32
C GLY A 191 11.67 -1.10 -8.40
N ILE A 192 11.41 -1.56 -7.18
CA ILE A 192 12.46 -1.89 -6.21
C ILE A 192 12.18 -3.29 -5.67
N LYS A 193 13.12 -4.21 -5.85
CA LYS A 193 13.00 -5.60 -5.42
C LYS A 193 14.08 -5.93 -4.40
N LEU A 194 13.67 -6.45 -3.26
CA LEU A 194 14.53 -7.07 -2.26
C LEU A 194 14.30 -8.59 -2.33
N TRP A 195 15.30 -9.34 -2.74
CA TRP A 195 15.26 -10.80 -2.83
C TRP A 195 16.38 -11.38 -1.97
N GLU A 196 16.01 -12.12 -0.93
CA GLU A 196 16.97 -12.61 0.08
C GLU A 196 17.86 -11.47 0.61
N ALA A 197 17.25 -10.29 0.79
CA ALA A 197 17.94 -9.08 1.20
C ALA A 197 17.61 -8.74 2.66
N HIS A 198 18.58 -8.94 3.54
CA HIS A 198 18.40 -8.81 4.99
C HIS A 198 18.90 -7.47 5.51
N ASP A 199 18.28 -6.99 6.59
CA ASP A 199 18.69 -5.76 7.32
C ASP A 199 18.79 -4.52 6.41
N SER A 200 18.05 -4.53 5.29
CA SER A 200 18.17 -3.55 4.22
C SER A 200 17.08 -2.48 4.29
N VAL A 201 17.36 -1.31 3.71
CA VAL A 201 16.54 -0.11 3.87
C VAL A 201 16.19 0.47 2.51
N VAL A 202 14.91 0.75 2.31
CA VAL A 202 14.41 1.48 1.13
C VAL A 202 13.72 2.72 1.66
N ARG A 203 14.32 3.91 1.49
CA ARG A 203 13.78 5.12 2.10
C ARG A 203 13.82 6.38 1.24
N ARG A 204 12.84 7.27 1.43
CA ARG A 204 12.76 8.57 0.72
C ARG A 204 12.84 8.42 -0.81
N ASN A 205 12.27 7.35 -1.35
CA ASN A 205 12.21 7.15 -2.80
C ASN A 205 10.86 7.60 -3.36
N TYR A 206 10.87 8.10 -4.59
CA TYR A 206 9.67 8.34 -5.39
C TYR A 206 9.56 7.26 -6.46
N VAL A 207 8.56 6.39 -6.35
CA VAL A 207 8.39 5.23 -7.23
C VAL A 207 7.06 5.32 -7.96
N GLU A 208 7.08 5.27 -9.29
CA GLU A 208 5.87 5.45 -10.07
C GLU A 208 5.78 4.51 -11.27
N ARG A 209 4.54 4.07 -11.56
CA ARG A 209 4.21 3.26 -12.74
C ARG A 209 5.05 1.99 -12.85
N VAL A 210 5.31 1.34 -11.73
CA VAL A 210 6.00 0.03 -11.66
C VAL A 210 4.98 -1.07 -11.37
N ARG A 211 5.44 -2.33 -11.31
CA ARG A 211 4.67 -3.40 -10.71
C ARG A 211 4.62 -3.18 -9.20
N ASP A 212 5.72 -3.44 -8.50
CA ASP A 212 5.77 -3.39 -7.05
C ASP A 212 7.05 -2.70 -6.52
N ILE A 213 6.99 -2.19 -5.28
CA ILE A 213 8.11 -2.35 -4.35
C ILE A 213 7.88 -3.69 -3.64
N VAL A 214 8.77 -4.67 -3.84
CA VAL A 214 8.58 -6.03 -3.33
C VAL A 214 9.73 -6.47 -2.43
N VAL A 215 9.39 -7.10 -1.32
CA VAL A 215 10.31 -7.69 -0.35
C VAL A 215 10.00 -9.19 -0.27
N TRP A 216 10.96 -10.00 -0.73
CA TRP A 216 10.80 -11.44 -0.89
C TRP A 216 11.89 -12.21 -0.14
N TYR A 217 11.50 -13.23 0.64
CA TYR A 217 12.41 -14.11 1.39
C TYR A 217 13.42 -13.34 2.25
N SER A 218 12.99 -12.21 2.80
CA SER A 218 13.85 -11.22 3.44
C SER A 218 13.46 -11.02 4.89
N ARG A 219 14.37 -10.46 5.70
CA ARG A 219 14.11 -10.17 7.12
C ARG A 219 14.65 -8.81 7.48
N LYS A 220 14.00 -8.12 8.42
CA LYS A 220 14.43 -6.80 8.91
C LYS A 220 14.55 -5.76 7.79
N ALA A 221 13.68 -5.84 6.80
CA ALA A 221 13.57 -4.81 5.78
C ALA A 221 12.81 -3.61 6.34
N ARG A 222 13.32 -2.40 6.09
CA ARG A 222 12.67 -1.14 6.51
C ARG A 222 12.34 -0.29 5.29
N LEU A 223 11.06 -0.08 5.05
CA LEU A 223 10.54 0.73 3.94
C LEU A 223 9.97 2.02 4.55
N GLU A 224 10.69 3.13 4.39
CA GLU A 224 10.43 4.35 5.17
C GLU A 224 10.30 5.58 4.29
N HIS A 225 9.27 6.41 4.52
CA HIS A 225 9.15 7.72 3.84
C HIS A 225 9.13 7.62 2.30
N ASN A 226 8.64 6.51 1.75
CA ASN A 226 8.55 6.36 0.30
C ASN A 226 7.23 6.93 -0.20
N VAL A 227 7.25 7.47 -1.43
CA VAL A 227 6.05 7.83 -2.17
C VAL A 227 5.91 6.87 -3.32
N VAL A 228 4.81 6.12 -3.38
CA VAL A 228 4.56 5.16 -4.44
C VAL A 228 3.22 5.44 -5.10
N ARG A 229 3.23 5.64 -6.42
CA ARG A 229 2.02 6.03 -7.16
C ARG A 229 1.78 5.23 -8.43
N GLY A 230 0.50 4.90 -8.66
CA GLY A 230 0.06 4.34 -9.95
C GLY A 230 0.70 3.00 -10.28
N SER A 231 1.05 2.23 -9.25
CA SER A 231 1.68 0.90 -9.34
C SER A 231 0.68 -0.19 -8.96
N ARG A 232 1.06 -1.47 -9.13
CA ARG A 232 0.20 -2.58 -8.70
C ARG A 232 0.18 -2.67 -7.17
N TYR A 233 1.30 -3.00 -6.56
CA TYR A 233 1.46 -2.92 -5.11
C TYR A 233 2.34 -1.73 -4.75
N GLY A 234 1.85 -0.81 -3.92
CA GLY A 234 2.68 0.24 -3.32
C GLY A 234 3.84 -0.39 -2.54
N THR A 235 3.54 -1.42 -1.75
CA THR A 235 4.51 -2.30 -1.11
C THR A 235 3.96 -3.71 -0.97
N HIS A 236 4.77 -4.71 -1.29
CA HIS A 236 4.42 -6.13 -1.20
C HIS A 236 5.46 -6.90 -0.38
N PHE A 237 5.02 -7.52 0.72
CA PHE A 237 5.83 -8.42 1.53
C PHE A 237 5.43 -9.86 1.25
N MET A 238 6.37 -10.68 0.79
CA MET A 238 6.15 -12.08 0.43
C MET A 238 7.21 -12.97 1.11
N TYR A 239 6.80 -13.78 2.08
CA TYR A 239 7.75 -14.52 2.94
C TYR A 239 8.79 -13.59 3.60
N ALA A 240 8.34 -12.43 4.06
CA ALA A 240 9.18 -11.44 4.73
C ALA A 240 8.87 -11.41 6.23
N HIS A 241 9.90 -11.28 7.06
CA HIS A 241 9.70 -11.27 8.52
C HIS A 241 10.41 -10.12 9.20
N ASP A 242 9.96 -9.76 10.41
CA ASP A 242 10.63 -8.78 11.27
C ASP A 242 10.81 -7.42 10.58
N SER A 243 9.89 -7.04 9.69
CA SER A 243 10.04 -5.94 8.75
C SER A 243 9.04 -4.82 9.03
N ALA A 244 9.24 -3.68 8.37
CA ALA A 244 8.39 -2.52 8.59
C ALA A 244 8.15 -1.72 7.31
N VAL A 245 6.94 -1.18 7.16
CA VAL A 245 6.63 -0.09 6.25
C VAL A 245 6.06 1.08 7.04
N ARG A 246 6.75 2.22 6.99
CA ARG A 246 6.45 3.37 7.86
C ARG A 246 6.45 4.69 7.12
N GLU A 247 5.59 5.60 7.55
CA GLU A 247 5.60 7.01 7.15
C GLU A 247 5.57 7.19 5.62
N SER A 248 5.00 6.24 4.89
CA SER A 248 5.00 6.21 3.43
C SER A 248 3.64 6.63 2.86
N THR A 249 3.65 7.21 1.67
CA THR A 249 2.46 7.69 0.97
C THR A 249 2.24 6.84 -0.30
N LEU A 250 1.22 5.98 -0.27
CA LEU A 250 0.90 5.03 -1.32
C LEU A 250 -0.43 5.44 -1.97
N LEU A 251 -0.35 6.05 -3.15
CA LEU A 251 -1.46 6.74 -3.81
C LEU A 251 -1.84 6.07 -5.14
N ASP A 252 -3.13 5.90 -5.39
CA ASP A 252 -3.66 5.42 -6.67
C ASP A 252 -2.99 4.10 -7.14
N ASN A 253 -2.51 3.29 -6.20
CA ASN A 253 -2.01 1.94 -6.50
C ASN A 253 -3.20 0.97 -6.54
N VAL A 254 -3.09 -0.15 -7.24
CA VAL A 254 -4.14 -1.19 -7.16
C VAL A 254 -4.27 -1.69 -5.73
N VAL A 255 -3.14 -1.84 -5.04
CA VAL A 255 -3.07 -2.14 -3.63
C VAL A 255 -2.02 -1.25 -2.96
N GLY A 256 -2.36 -0.64 -1.81
CA GLY A 256 -1.40 0.15 -1.02
C GLY A 256 -0.30 -0.74 -0.46
N VAL A 257 -0.61 -1.50 0.59
CA VAL A 257 0.31 -2.48 1.19
C VAL A 257 -0.33 -3.86 1.15
N PHE A 258 0.45 -4.89 0.79
CA PHE A 258 0.02 -6.28 0.92
C PHE A 258 1.06 -7.13 1.64
N VAL A 259 0.61 -7.89 2.62
CA VAL A 259 1.46 -8.76 3.46
C VAL A 259 1.02 -10.21 3.27
N MET A 260 1.93 -11.06 2.78
CA MET A 260 1.64 -12.42 2.35
C MET A 260 2.66 -13.41 2.93
N TYR A 261 2.17 -14.47 3.59
CA TYR A 261 2.99 -15.54 4.17
C TYR A 261 4.13 -15.03 5.07
N SER A 262 3.85 -13.95 5.80
CA SER A 262 4.85 -13.12 6.46
C SER A 262 4.55 -13.02 7.95
N ALA A 263 5.53 -12.60 8.77
CA ALA A 263 5.32 -12.54 10.21
C ALA A 263 6.10 -11.43 10.91
N ARG A 264 5.56 -10.90 12.02
CA ARG A 264 6.19 -9.85 12.83
C ARG A 264 6.47 -8.60 11.99
N LEU A 265 5.42 -8.09 11.38
CA LEU A 265 5.46 -6.90 10.52
C LEU A 265 4.81 -5.70 11.21
N SER A 266 5.35 -4.51 10.95
CA SER A 266 4.76 -3.25 11.37
C SER A 266 4.36 -2.41 10.15
N VAL A 267 3.11 -1.94 10.13
CA VAL A 267 2.56 -1.03 9.12
C VAL A 267 2.15 0.23 9.87
N GLU A 268 2.98 1.27 9.83
CA GLU A 268 2.87 2.41 10.75
C GLU A 268 2.83 3.77 10.05
N ASP A 269 1.88 4.63 10.43
CA ASP A 269 1.83 6.03 10.00
C ASP A 269 1.86 6.25 8.46
N ASN A 270 1.31 5.29 7.69
CA ASN A 270 1.23 5.41 6.24
C ASN A 270 -0.07 6.08 5.78
N VAL A 271 -0.03 6.67 4.59
CA VAL A 271 -1.21 7.12 3.84
C VAL A 271 -1.48 6.13 2.71
N LEU A 272 -2.59 5.40 2.79
CA LEU A 272 -3.01 4.37 1.84
C LEU A 272 -4.30 4.83 1.18
N ALA A 273 -4.20 5.42 -0.01
CA ALA A 273 -5.31 6.16 -0.60
C ALA A 273 -5.56 5.90 -2.08
N GLY A 274 -6.85 5.83 -2.44
CA GLY A 274 -7.29 5.82 -3.83
C GLY A 274 -7.13 4.49 -4.56
N ALA A 275 -6.99 3.37 -3.85
CA ALA A 275 -6.95 2.04 -4.46
C ALA A 275 -8.34 1.66 -5.00
N ARG A 276 -8.47 1.57 -6.33
CA ARG A 276 -9.75 1.43 -7.04
C ARG A 276 -9.81 0.13 -7.84
N GLY A 277 -11.03 -0.23 -8.23
CA GLY A 277 -11.31 -1.44 -9.02
C GLY A 277 -11.55 -2.67 -8.15
N ALA A 278 -11.77 -3.82 -8.79
CA ALA A 278 -12.17 -5.06 -8.11
C ALA A 278 -11.11 -5.59 -7.14
N ALA A 279 -9.82 -5.36 -7.42
CA ALA A 279 -8.71 -5.70 -6.55
C ALA A 279 -8.23 -4.51 -5.69
N GLY A 280 -8.98 -3.40 -5.68
CA GLY A 280 -8.61 -2.15 -5.02
C GLY A 280 -8.54 -2.28 -3.50
N MET A 281 -7.34 -2.30 -2.91
CA MET A 281 -7.17 -2.48 -1.47
C MET A 281 -6.23 -1.44 -0.86
N GLY A 282 -6.59 -0.84 0.26
CA GLY A 282 -5.68 0.00 1.03
C GLY A 282 -4.56 -0.84 1.66
N LEU A 283 -4.96 -1.82 2.49
CA LEU A 283 -4.07 -2.74 3.19
C LEU A 283 -4.64 -4.16 3.16
N GLY A 284 -3.83 -5.14 2.75
CA GLY A 284 -4.24 -6.53 2.67
C GLY A 284 -3.30 -7.50 3.38
N PHE A 285 -3.87 -8.56 3.93
CA PHE A 285 -3.16 -9.66 4.57
C PHE A 285 -3.57 -10.99 3.97
N LYS A 286 -2.60 -11.89 3.83
CA LYS A 286 -2.84 -13.29 3.50
C LYS A 286 -1.93 -14.19 4.32
N GLU A 287 -2.54 -15.05 5.13
CA GLU A 287 -1.87 -16.04 5.96
C GLU A 287 -0.62 -15.47 6.67
N SER A 288 -0.80 -14.36 7.39
CA SER A 288 0.31 -13.61 7.99
C SER A 288 0.10 -13.36 9.48
N ASP A 289 1.16 -13.58 10.27
CA ASP A 289 1.12 -13.66 11.73
C ASP A 289 1.75 -12.45 12.42
N GLY A 290 1.23 -12.03 13.58
CA GLY A 290 1.93 -11.07 14.45
C GLY A 290 2.13 -9.70 13.80
N VAL A 291 1.10 -9.16 13.15
CA VAL A 291 1.18 -7.88 12.43
C VAL A 291 0.61 -6.75 13.29
N SER A 292 1.36 -5.67 13.45
CA SER A 292 0.89 -4.42 14.06
C SER A 292 0.57 -3.40 12.97
N VAL A 293 -0.64 -2.85 13.00
CA VAL A 293 -1.12 -1.82 12.08
C VAL A 293 -1.51 -0.60 12.91
N SER A 294 -0.73 0.48 12.85
CA SER A 294 -1.04 1.66 13.66
C SER A 294 -0.79 3.01 13.02
N GLY A 295 -1.59 4.02 13.37
CA GLY A 295 -1.37 5.38 12.89
C GLY A 295 -1.66 5.59 11.39
N ASN A 296 -2.11 4.58 10.65
CA ASN A 296 -2.32 4.71 9.20
C ASN A 296 -3.59 5.49 8.88
N THR A 297 -3.58 6.17 7.73
CA THR A 297 -4.77 6.78 7.10
C THR A 297 -5.12 5.94 5.87
N ILE A 298 -6.20 5.18 5.97
CA ILE A 298 -6.70 4.26 4.94
C ILE A 298 -7.97 4.86 4.37
N VAL A 299 -7.86 5.52 3.21
CA VAL A 299 -8.90 6.43 2.72
C VAL A 299 -9.27 6.25 1.25
N ALA A 300 -10.57 6.27 0.96
CA ALA A 300 -11.10 6.28 -0.40
C ALA A 300 -10.64 5.10 -1.27
N ASN A 301 -10.51 3.91 -0.66
CA ASN A 301 -10.23 2.66 -1.37
C ASN A 301 -11.53 1.89 -1.64
N THR A 302 -11.53 0.97 -2.61
CA THR A 302 -12.62 -0.03 -2.76
C THR A 302 -12.74 -0.81 -1.44
N THR A 303 -11.64 -1.42 -1.01
CA THR A 303 -11.54 -2.09 0.30
C THR A 303 -10.49 -1.40 1.15
N GLY A 304 -10.83 -1.00 2.37
CA GLY A 304 -9.89 -0.39 3.32
C GLY A 304 -8.86 -1.42 3.81
N LEU A 305 -9.34 -2.37 4.61
CA LEU A 305 -8.57 -3.50 5.14
C LEU A 305 -9.10 -4.81 4.58
N PHE A 306 -8.24 -5.67 4.04
CA PHE A 306 -8.57 -7.01 3.60
C PHE A 306 -7.81 -8.05 4.44
N LEU A 307 -8.52 -9.01 5.02
CA LEU A 307 -7.95 -10.07 5.86
C LEU A 307 -8.30 -11.43 5.24
N ASP A 308 -7.29 -12.15 4.73
CA ASP A 308 -7.41 -13.54 4.29
C ASP A 308 -6.65 -14.45 5.26
N ARG A 309 -7.42 -15.20 6.08
CA ARG A 309 -6.92 -16.17 7.06
C ARG A 309 -5.68 -15.69 7.83
N SER A 310 -5.78 -14.47 8.38
CA SER A 310 -4.69 -13.80 9.08
C SER A 310 -5.17 -13.35 10.46
N PRO A 311 -4.53 -13.78 11.56
CA PRO A 311 -3.34 -14.64 11.59
C PRO A 311 -3.62 -16.10 11.24
N LEU A 312 -2.58 -16.83 10.84
CA LEU A 312 -2.62 -18.28 10.65
C LEU A 312 -2.55 -19.00 12.00
N ASP A 313 -1.73 -18.47 12.91
CA ASP A 313 -1.67 -18.87 14.32
C ASP A 313 -2.39 -17.82 15.19
N PRO A 314 -3.57 -18.12 15.75
CA PRO A 314 -4.36 -17.15 16.53
C PRO A 314 -3.65 -16.59 17.77
N THR A 315 -2.58 -17.23 18.25
CA THR A 315 -1.77 -16.71 19.37
C THR A 315 -0.82 -15.58 18.94
N LYS A 316 -0.61 -15.41 17.63
CA LYS A 316 0.22 -14.36 17.04
C LYS A 316 -0.66 -13.27 16.46
N HIS A 317 -1.22 -12.48 17.35
CA HIS A 317 -2.27 -11.53 17.06
C HIS A 317 -1.94 -10.54 15.93
N VAL A 318 -2.98 -10.20 15.15
CA VAL A 318 -2.98 -9.02 14.28
C VAL A 318 -3.68 -7.90 15.02
N VAL A 319 -2.98 -6.81 15.29
CA VAL A 319 -3.52 -5.69 16.07
C VAL A 319 -3.62 -4.45 15.18
N VAL A 320 -4.85 -3.99 14.97
CA VAL A 320 -5.18 -2.80 14.21
C VAL A 320 -5.57 -1.71 15.20
N ARG A 321 -4.69 -0.73 15.44
CA ARG A 321 -4.93 0.32 16.44
C ARG A 321 -4.67 1.74 15.96
N ASP A 322 -5.42 2.72 16.45
CA ASP A 322 -5.16 4.14 16.19
C ASP A 322 -5.13 4.49 14.67
N ASN A 323 -5.89 3.78 13.83
CA ASN A 323 -5.95 4.03 12.39
C ASN A 323 -7.18 4.89 12.03
N GLY A 324 -7.06 5.71 10.99
CA GLY A 324 -8.19 6.36 10.34
C GLY A 324 -8.63 5.58 9.11
N ILE A 325 -9.75 4.85 9.20
CA ILE A 325 -10.32 4.05 8.11
C ILE A 325 -11.56 4.78 7.60
N ARG A 326 -11.41 5.52 6.48
CA ARG A 326 -12.40 6.53 6.10
C ARG A 326 -12.80 6.46 4.63
N LEU A 327 -14.07 6.70 4.32
CA LEU A 327 -14.54 6.86 2.93
C LEU A 327 -14.25 5.67 2.00
N ASN A 328 -13.99 4.48 2.54
CA ASN A 328 -13.81 3.28 1.72
C ASN A 328 -15.18 2.72 1.31
N GLN A 329 -15.26 1.97 0.21
CA GLN A 329 -16.52 1.29 -0.13
C GLN A 329 -16.82 0.20 0.90
N VAL A 330 -15.80 -0.59 1.27
CA VAL A 330 -15.83 -1.53 2.40
C VAL A 330 -14.70 -1.17 3.35
N ALA A 331 -14.97 -0.97 4.63
CA ALA A 331 -13.93 -0.65 5.61
C ALA A 331 -13.05 -1.87 5.92
N ILE A 332 -13.69 -3.01 6.22
CA ILE A 332 -13.04 -4.28 6.56
C ILE A 332 -13.66 -5.39 5.70
N ALA A 333 -12.87 -6.10 4.92
CA ALA A 333 -13.28 -7.28 4.19
C ALA A 333 -12.60 -8.51 4.80
N LEU A 334 -13.40 -9.48 5.25
CA LEU A 334 -12.94 -10.75 5.80
C LEU A 334 -13.10 -11.87 4.78
N HIS A 335 -12.04 -12.66 4.62
CA HIS A 335 -12.04 -13.88 3.84
C HIS A 335 -11.50 -15.03 4.71
N GLY A 336 -12.39 -15.93 5.10
CA GLY A 336 -12.04 -17.02 6.02
C GLY A 336 -11.91 -16.57 7.48
N ASP A 337 -11.26 -17.40 8.32
CA ASP A 337 -11.16 -17.17 9.76
C ASP A 337 -10.25 -15.98 10.11
N ALA A 338 -10.63 -15.23 11.14
CA ALA A 338 -9.92 -14.03 11.60
C ALA A 338 -9.74 -14.02 13.14
N ASN A 339 -9.70 -15.20 13.75
CA ASN A 339 -9.43 -15.34 15.18
C ASN A 339 -8.05 -14.77 15.54
N GLY A 340 -7.96 -14.01 16.63
CA GLY A 340 -6.74 -13.33 17.04
C GLY A 340 -6.50 -11.98 16.36
N VAL A 341 -7.52 -11.40 15.71
CA VAL A 341 -7.49 -10.03 15.18
C VAL A 341 -8.23 -9.08 16.13
N SER A 342 -7.59 -7.98 16.51
CA SER A 342 -8.18 -6.94 17.37
C SER A 342 -8.14 -5.57 16.72
N PHE A 343 -9.26 -4.86 16.75
CA PHE A 343 -9.43 -3.48 16.32
C PHE A 343 -9.61 -2.60 17.55
N LEU A 344 -8.62 -1.77 17.83
CA LEU A 344 -8.54 -0.98 19.07
C LEU A 344 -8.42 0.51 18.75
N ALA A 345 -9.31 1.35 19.29
CA ALA A 345 -9.15 2.80 19.18
C ALA A 345 -8.99 3.34 17.73
N ASN A 346 -9.69 2.74 16.75
CA ASN A 346 -9.68 3.22 15.36
C ASN A 346 -10.83 4.19 15.08
N ASP A 347 -10.64 5.08 14.11
CA ASP A 347 -11.69 5.93 13.55
C ASP A 347 -12.25 5.31 12.26
N LEU A 348 -13.42 4.66 12.34
CA LEU A 348 -14.17 4.14 11.19
C LEU A 348 -15.23 5.14 10.75
N VAL A 349 -14.92 5.97 9.75
CA VAL A 349 -15.73 7.16 9.42
C VAL A 349 -16.19 7.15 7.97
N ASN A 350 -17.50 7.20 7.77
CA ASN A 350 -18.16 7.39 6.47
C ASN A 350 -17.72 6.36 5.41
N ASN A 351 -17.47 5.11 5.81
CA ASN A 351 -17.33 3.99 4.87
C ASN A 351 -18.72 3.59 4.37
N ALA A 352 -18.85 3.13 3.11
CA ALA A 352 -20.15 2.77 2.56
C ALA A 352 -20.70 1.48 3.19
N SER A 353 -19.82 0.51 3.46
CA SER A 353 -20.05 -0.65 4.32
C SER A 353 -18.93 -0.76 5.36
N LEU A 354 -19.28 -1.10 6.61
CA LEU A 354 -18.28 -1.31 7.65
C LEU A 354 -17.56 -2.64 7.50
N ILE A 355 -18.29 -3.71 7.21
CA ILE A 355 -17.72 -5.05 7.12
C ILE A 355 -18.38 -5.85 6.00
N ASP A 356 -17.56 -6.59 5.26
CA ASP A 356 -17.99 -7.60 4.30
C ASP A 356 -17.33 -8.94 4.63
N ILE A 357 -18.06 -10.05 4.48
CA ILE A 357 -17.61 -11.38 4.92
C ILE A 357 -17.82 -12.37 3.79
N THR A 358 -16.72 -13.02 3.40
CA THR A 358 -16.70 -14.04 2.35
C THR A 358 -15.90 -15.25 2.82
N GLY A 359 -15.93 -16.33 2.04
CA GLY A 359 -15.07 -17.51 2.29
C GLY A 359 -15.32 -18.23 3.62
N GLY A 360 -16.51 -18.10 4.21
CA GLY A 360 -16.87 -18.74 5.47
C GLY A 360 -16.27 -18.07 6.72
N GLY A 361 -15.87 -16.80 6.64
CA GLY A 361 -15.42 -16.03 7.79
C GLY A 361 -16.50 -15.76 8.83
N ASP A 362 -16.07 -15.41 10.05
CA ASP A 362 -16.95 -15.04 11.16
C ASP A 362 -16.42 -13.80 11.86
N ALA A 363 -17.08 -12.66 11.63
CA ALA A 363 -16.70 -11.39 12.22
C ALA A 363 -16.90 -11.33 13.74
N MET A 364 -17.70 -12.23 14.34
CA MET A 364 -17.85 -12.29 15.80
C MET A 364 -16.59 -12.75 16.51
N LYS A 365 -15.60 -13.30 15.78
CA LYS A 365 -14.29 -13.66 16.32
C LYS A 365 -13.30 -12.49 16.33
N LEU A 366 -13.64 -11.37 15.69
CA LEU A 366 -12.87 -10.15 15.80
C LEU A 366 -13.14 -9.49 17.15
N GLU A 367 -12.09 -8.94 17.75
CA GLU A 367 -12.22 -8.09 18.93
C GLU A 367 -12.34 -6.62 18.50
N PHE A 368 -13.34 -5.91 19.00
CA PHE A 368 -13.46 -4.46 18.86
C PHE A 368 -13.55 -3.81 20.23
N ALA A 369 -12.69 -2.83 20.50
CA ALA A 369 -12.74 -2.04 21.71
C ALA A 369 -12.30 -0.58 21.49
N GLY A 370 -13.10 0.36 21.97
CA GLY A 370 -12.72 1.77 22.00
C GLY A 370 -12.73 2.44 20.63
N ASN A 371 -13.29 1.81 19.59
CA ASN A 371 -13.31 2.39 18.26
C ASN A 371 -14.40 3.47 18.14
N HIS A 372 -14.13 4.49 17.33
CA HIS A 372 -15.13 5.47 16.94
C HIS A 372 -15.77 5.06 15.61
N PHE A 373 -17.10 5.07 15.54
CA PHE A 373 -17.87 4.79 14.33
C PHE A 373 -18.75 5.98 13.98
N SER A 374 -18.73 6.44 12.72
CA SER A 374 -19.62 7.54 12.28
C SER A 374 -21.11 7.22 12.39
N GLU A 375 -21.45 5.94 12.47
CA GLU A 375 -22.83 5.46 12.62
C GLU A 375 -23.27 5.28 14.08
N TYR A 376 -22.36 5.48 15.04
CA TYR A 376 -22.67 5.30 16.44
C TYR A 376 -23.59 6.41 16.94
N VAL A 377 -24.79 6.01 17.38
CA VAL A 377 -25.78 6.89 18.01
C VAL A 377 -26.02 6.38 19.42
N GLY A 378 -25.11 6.75 20.32
CA GLY A 378 -25.19 6.44 21.75
C GLY A 378 -25.13 7.70 22.60
N TYR A 379 -24.91 7.49 23.90
CA TYR A 379 -24.78 8.56 24.88
C TYR A 379 -23.68 8.20 25.89
N ASP A 380 -23.18 9.25 26.56
CA ASP A 380 -22.11 9.21 27.54
C ASP A 380 -22.59 10.06 28.74
N LEU A 381 -23.16 9.41 29.74
CA LEU A 381 -23.77 10.04 30.92
C LEU A 381 -22.72 10.45 31.95
N ASP A 382 -21.66 9.66 32.09
CA ASP A 382 -20.58 9.91 33.07
C ASP A 382 -19.48 10.84 32.53
N ARG A 383 -19.51 11.14 31.22
CA ARG A 383 -18.63 12.06 30.48
C ARG A 383 -17.19 11.59 30.41
N ASP A 384 -16.96 10.29 30.35
CA ASP A 384 -15.62 9.72 30.22
C ASP A 384 -15.11 9.66 28.76
N GLY A 385 -15.96 10.01 27.78
CA GLY A 385 -15.66 10.01 26.35
C GLY A 385 -15.95 8.69 25.64
N ALA A 386 -16.34 7.65 26.37
CA ALA A 386 -16.85 6.40 25.84
C ALA A 386 -18.38 6.34 25.92
N GLY A 387 -18.97 5.58 25.01
CA GLY A 387 -20.40 5.35 24.99
C GLY A 387 -20.82 4.33 26.04
N ASP A 388 -21.86 4.67 26.81
CA ASP A 388 -22.47 3.79 27.82
C ASP A 388 -23.24 2.60 27.23
N VAL A 389 -23.52 2.65 25.91
CA VAL A 389 -24.23 1.60 25.18
C VAL A 389 -23.31 0.98 24.13
N PRO A 390 -23.22 -0.37 24.03
CA PRO A 390 -22.39 -1.02 23.02
C PRO A 390 -22.79 -0.63 21.60
N PHE A 391 -21.80 -0.43 20.72
CA PHE A 391 -22.05 -0.36 19.29
C PHE A 391 -22.29 -1.78 18.77
N THR A 392 -23.38 -1.97 18.02
CA THR A 392 -23.68 -3.24 17.35
C THR A 392 -23.97 -2.98 15.89
N HIS A 393 -23.19 -3.58 14.99
CA HIS A 393 -23.51 -3.58 13.57
C HIS A 393 -24.43 -4.75 13.25
N ALA A 394 -25.69 -4.42 13.02
CA ALA A 394 -26.73 -5.35 12.61
C ALA A 394 -27.71 -4.59 11.71
N ARG A 395 -27.55 -4.69 10.38
CA ARG A 395 -28.42 -4.06 9.39
C ARG A 395 -28.97 -5.12 8.45
N LEU A 396 -30.30 -5.17 8.36
CA LEU A 396 -30.97 -6.05 7.41
C LEU A 396 -30.71 -5.57 5.98
N SER A 397 -30.56 -4.26 5.77
CA SER A 397 -30.19 -3.69 4.49
C SER A 397 -28.83 -4.19 3.97
N SER A 398 -27.83 -4.26 4.86
CA SER A 398 -26.49 -4.76 4.55
C SER A 398 -26.49 -6.26 4.32
N GLU A 399 -27.24 -7.03 5.11
CA GLU A 399 -27.44 -8.48 4.90
C GLU A 399 -28.07 -8.76 3.52
N LEU A 400 -29.14 -8.05 3.17
CA LEU A 400 -29.80 -8.18 1.86
C LEU A 400 -28.90 -7.74 0.71
N ALA A 401 -28.10 -6.69 0.86
CA ALA A 401 -27.17 -6.24 -0.19
C ALA A 401 -26.05 -7.27 -0.44
N SER A 402 -25.59 -7.96 0.61
CA SER A 402 -24.62 -9.05 0.51
C SER A 402 -25.23 -10.28 -0.21
N ASP A 403 -26.44 -10.69 0.17
CA ASP A 403 -27.13 -11.83 -0.44
C ASP A 403 -27.60 -11.56 -1.88
N HIS A 404 -27.87 -10.29 -2.20
CA HIS A 404 -28.46 -9.86 -3.47
C HIS A 404 -27.72 -8.61 -4.00
N PRO A 405 -26.60 -8.79 -4.72
CA PRO A 405 -25.77 -7.70 -5.22
C PRO A 405 -26.51 -6.64 -6.06
N GLN A 406 -27.61 -7.03 -6.72
CA GLN A 406 -28.50 -6.12 -7.47
C GLN A 406 -29.14 -5.03 -6.60
N ILE A 407 -29.19 -5.21 -5.28
CA ILE A 407 -29.72 -4.25 -4.29
C ILE A 407 -28.68 -3.15 -3.99
N ALA A 408 -27.40 -3.33 -4.36
CA ALA A 408 -26.36 -2.32 -4.14
C ALA A 408 -26.71 -0.94 -4.74
N PHE A 409 -27.48 -0.89 -5.83
CA PHE A 409 -27.92 0.37 -6.45
C PHE A 409 -28.83 1.23 -5.55
N VAL A 410 -29.59 0.61 -4.64
CA VAL A 410 -30.50 1.31 -3.72
C VAL A 410 -29.89 1.51 -2.33
N HIS A 411 -28.60 1.21 -2.16
CA HIS A 411 -27.89 1.42 -0.90
C HIS A 411 -27.87 2.90 -0.51
N GLY A 412 -28.09 3.21 0.77
CA GLY A 412 -28.16 4.59 1.27
C GLY A 412 -29.43 5.37 0.91
N THR A 413 -30.41 4.75 0.26
CA THR A 413 -31.73 5.37 0.02
C THR A 413 -32.59 5.39 1.29
N VAL A 414 -33.56 6.31 1.36
CA VAL A 414 -34.55 6.40 2.44
C VAL A 414 -35.30 5.07 2.63
N ALA A 415 -35.55 4.33 1.55
CA ALA A 415 -36.21 3.03 1.60
C ALA A 415 -35.40 1.99 2.40
N MET A 416 -34.08 1.92 2.17
CA MET A 416 -33.20 1.02 2.92
C MET A 416 -33.04 1.47 4.38
N THR A 417 -33.02 2.78 4.65
CA THR A 417 -33.02 3.30 6.03
C THR A 417 -34.31 2.90 6.77
N LEU A 418 -35.47 3.01 6.13
CA LEU A 418 -36.75 2.61 6.73
C LEU A 418 -36.78 1.11 7.01
N LEU A 419 -36.23 0.29 6.11
CA LEU A 419 -36.11 -1.15 6.30
C LEU A 419 -35.29 -1.49 7.55
N ASP A 420 -34.16 -0.81 7.78
CA ASP A 420 -33.35 -1.00 8.99
C ASP A 420 -34.08 -0.58 10.27
N VAL A 421 -34.88 0.50 10.22
CA VAL A 421 -35.72 0.93 11.36
C VAL A 421 -36.77 -0.13 11.69
N VAL A 422 -37.45 -0.68 10.68
CA VAL A 422 -38.43 -1.75 10.86
C VAL A 422 -37.75 -3.01 11.42
N ALA A 423 -36.59 -3.39 10.89
CA ALA A 423 -35.85 -4.56 11.35
C ALA A 423 -35.42 -4.45 12.83
N ARG A 424 -35.08 -3.25 13.31
CA ARG A 424 -34.77 -3.00 14.73
C ARG A 424 -35.99 -3.12 15.65
N THR A 425 -37.19 -2.94 15.12
CA THR A 425 -38.43 -2.92 15.92
C THR A 425 -39.09 -4.30 16.01
N PHE A 426 -38.86 -5.18 15.03
CA PHE A 426 -39.47 -6.51 14.95
C PHE A 426 -38.43 -7.63 15.13
N PRO A 427 -38.44 -8.37 16.26
CA PRO A 427 -37.45 -9.42 16.55
C PRO A 427 -37.32 -10.54 15.50
N LEU A 428 -38.38 -10.77 14.72
CA LEU A 428 -38.40 -11.75 13.61
C LEU A 428 -37.58 -11.30 12.40
N LEU A 429 -37.24 -10.01 12.31
CA LEU A 429 -36.45 -9.38 11.26
C LEU A 429 -35.07 -8.92 11.78
N SER A 430 -34.73 -9.27 13.03
CA SER A 430 -33.45 -8.91 13.62
C SER A 430 -32.31 -9.52 12.77
N PRO A 431 -31.47 -8.69 12.13
CA PRO A 431 -30.34 -9.18 11.36
C PRO A 431 -29.36 -9.90 12.29
N ARG A 432 -28.55 -10.79 11.71
CA ARG A 432 -27.47 -11.42 12.49
C ARG A 432 -26.55 -10.33 13.03
N ARG A 433 -26.15 -10.42 14.30
CA ARG A 433 -25.10 -9.55 14.83
C ARG A 433 -23.79 -9.93 14.15
N ILE A 434 -23.14 -8.93 13.56
CA ILE A 434 -21.92 -9.14 12.78
C ILE A 434 -20.71 -8.60 13.54
N LEU A 435 -20.89 -7.53 14.32
CA LEU A 435 -19.82 -6.84 15.03
C LEU A 435 -20.37 -6.16 16.28
N VAL A 436 -19.62 -6.25 17.39
CA VAL A 436 -19.95 -5.57 18.66
C VAL A 436 -18.69 -4.90 19.21
N ASP A 437 -18.76 -3.60 19.52
CA ASP A 437 -17.79 -2.88 20.35
C ASP A 437 -18.46 -2.51 21.67
N GLY A 438 -17.93 -3.01 22.79
CA GLY A 438 -18.54 -2.85 24.10
C GLY A 438 -18.37 -1.45 24.71
N ARG A 439 -17.39 -0.69 24.23
CA ARG A 439 -17.05 0.64 24.76
C ARG A 439 -16.64 1.57 23.60
N PRO A 440 -17.56 1.88 22.67
CA PRO A 440 -17.24 2.69 21.50
C PRO A 440 -16.89 4.13 21.91
N ALA A 441 -16.02 4.80 21.18
CA ALA A 441 -15.66 6.19 21.45
C ALA A 441 -16.74 7.17 20.92
N MET A 442 -17.07 8.20 21.72
CA MET A 442 -18.10 9.20 21.38
C MET A 442 -17.68 10.18 20.27
N ARG A 443 -16.37 10.35 20.07
CA ARG A 443 -15.80 11.31 19.11
C ARG A 443 -14.62 10.69 18.38
N PRO A 444 -14.27 11.20 17.18
CA PRO A 444 -13.07 10.79 16.49
C PRO A 444 -11.83 10.96 17.37
N LEU A 445 -11.02 9.93 17.44
CA LEU A 445 -9.81 9.84 18.25
C LEU A 445 -8.65 10.59 17.60
N ARG A 446 -8.67 10.71 16.27
CA ARG A 446 -7.64 11.42 15.51
C ARG A 446 -8.21 12.68 14.87
N SER A 447 -7.53 13.81 15.10
CA SER A 447 -7.79 15.05 14.37
C SER A 447 -7.70 14.78 12.86
N THR A 448 -8.68 15.25 12.08
CA THR A 448 -8.57 15.29 10.62
C THR A 448 -7.31 16.05 10.22
N LYS A 449 -6.26 15.33 9.81
CA LYS A 449 -5.05 15.90 9.20
C LYS A 449 -5.19 15.98 7.68
#